data_AF-A0A4Q4BRG5-F1
#
_entry.id   AF-A0A4Q4BRG5-F1
#
_cell.length_a   1.000
_cell.length_b   1.000
_cell.length_c   1.000
_cell.angle_alpha   90.00
_cell.angle_beta   90.00
_cell.angle_gamma   90.00
#
_symmetry.space_group_name_H-M   'P 1'
#
loop_
_entity.id
_entity.type
_entity.pdbx_description
1 polymer ?
#
loop_
_entity_poly.entity_id
_entity_poly.type
_entity_poly.pdbx_seq_one_letter_code
_entity_poly.pdbx_strand_id
1 'polypeptide(L)'
;GALGVIEQTAPSRAVFVGKGLKRLGVPAGDRHYFDLHAILDVKHAAAWNSEAIYPLVASDPTLAPAIAEGALMRLECGAACFRRYRQEFGL
;
A
#
# COMPACT_ATOMS: atom_id res chain seq x y z
N GLY A 1 -1.53 -11.60 -4.24
CA GLY A 1 -2.62 -10.89 -3.55
C GLY A 1 -2.12 -9.81 -2.62
N ALA A 2 -1.73 -10.19 -1.41
CA ALA A 2 -1.34 -9.28 -0.33
C ALA A 2 -0.31 -8.22 -0.73
N LEU A 3 0.76 -8.60 -1.42
CA LEU A 3 1.78 -7.65 -1.90
C LEU A 3 1.22 -6.65 -2.91
N GLY A 4 0.38 -7.11 -3.84
CA GLY A 4 -0.21 -6.24 -4.86
C GLY A 4 -1.10 -5.14 -4.29
N VAL A 5 -1.86 -5.41 -3.22
CA VAL A 5 -2.65 -4.35 -2.55
C VAL A 5 -1.79 -3.40 -1.72
N ILE A 6 -0.58 -3.79 -1.31
CA ILE A 6 0.37 -2.86 -0.68
C ILE A 6 0.81 -1.83 -1.70
N GLU A 7 1.29 -2.26 -2.86
CA GLU A 7 1.72 -1.37 -3.94
C GLU A 7 0.60 -0.39 -4.35
N GLN A 8 -0.65 -0.86 -4.34
CA GLN A 8 -1.81 -0.01 -4.67
C GLN A 8 -2.20 0.99 -3.57
N THR A 9 -1.96 0.67 -2.29
CA THR A 9 -2.45 1.48 -1.15
C THR A 9 -1.38 2.26 -0.42
N ALA A 10 -0.11 1.86 -0.54
CA ALA A 10 1.04 2.52 0.06
C ALA A 10 1.23 3.97 -0.40
N PRO A 11 1.16 4.33 -1.70
CA PRO A 11 1.48 5.69 -2.14
C PRO A 11 0.58 6.74 -1.50
N SER A 12 -0.74 6.49 -1.44
CA SER A 12 -1.67 7.44 -0.81
C SER A 12 -1.40 7.64 0.69
N ARG A 13 -0.94 6.59 1.39
CA ARG A 13 -0.56 6.67 2.81
C ARG A 13 0.77 7.41 3.00
N ALA A 14 1.77 7.15 2.16
CA ALA A 14 3.06 7.83 2.20
C ALA A 14 2.91 9.34 2.01
N VAL A 15 1.99 9.79 1.15
CA VAL A 15 1.65 11.22 0.99
C VAL A 15 1.25 11.87 2.32
N PHE A 16 0.41 11.22 3.12
CA PHE A 16 -0.03 11.79 4.41
C PHE A 16 1.12 11.87 5.42
N VAL A 17 2.00 10.86 5.44
CA VAL A 17 3.19 10.87 6.31
C VAL A 17 4.15 11.98 5.91
N GLY A 18 4.50 12.10 4.62
CA GLY A 18 5.38 13.16 4.11
C GLY A 18 4.84 14.56 4.42
N LYS A 19 3.53 14.79 4.22
CA LYS A 19 2.85 16.04 4.59
C LYS A 19 2.91 16.32 6.10
N GLY A 20 2.70 15.31 6.93
CA GLY A 20 2.79 15.41 8.38
C GLY A 20 4.20 15.79 8.86
N LEU A 21 5.22 15.09 8.36
CA LEU A 21 6.63 15.36 8.67
C LEU A 21 7.04 16.77 8.24
N LYS A 22 6.63 17.19 7.03
CA LYS A 22 6.85 18.56 6.55
C LYS A 22 6.21 19.60 7.48
N ARG A 23 4.97 19.38 7.93
CA ARG A 23 4.27 20.28 8.86
C ARG A 23 4.99 20.39 10.21
N LEU A 24 5.65 19.33 10.66
CA LEU A 24 6.43 19.29 11.90
C LEU A 24 7.86 19.84 11.75
N GLY A 25 8.25 20.33 10.56
CA GLY A 25 9.57 20.90 10.33
C GLY A 25 10.69 19.88 10.11
N VAL A 26 10.36 18.61 9.87
CA VAL A 26 11.37 17.56 9.59
C VAL A 26 12.12 17.89 8.29
N PRO A 27 13.47 17.84 8.28
CA PRO A 27 14.28 18.12 7.09
C PRO A 27 13.88 17.28 5.87
N ALA A 28 14.09 17.82 4.67
CA ALA A 28 13.70 17.15 3.43
C ALA A 28 14.44 15.82 3.21
N GLY A 29 15.73 15.73 3.60
CA GLY A 29 16.50 14.48 3.51
C GLY A 29 15.90 13.35 4.33
N ASP A 30 15.39 13.67 5.53
CA ASP A 30 14.88 12.67 6.48
C ASP A 30 13.48 12.16 6.11
N ARG A 31 12.71 12.91 5.31
CA ARG A 31 11.40 12.47 4.78
C ARG A 31 11.44 12.02 3.33
N HIS A 32 12.62 12.03 2.69
CA HIS A 32 12.77 11.72 1.26
C HIS A 32 12.18 10.36 0.88
N TYR A 33 12.32 9.36 1.77
CA TYR A 33 11.73 8.04 1.60
C TYR A 33 10.22 8.11 1.30
N PHE A 34 9.47 8.89 2.08
CA PHE A 34 8.01 9.00 1.91
C PHE A 34 7.63 9.82 0.69
N ASP A 35 8.38 10.88 0.41
CA ASP A 35 8.16 11.72 -0.78
C ASP A 35 8.41 10.93 -2.08
N LEU A 36 9.39 10.01 -2.08
CA LEU A 36 9.67 9.12 -3.21
C LEU A 36 8.55 8.08 -3.41
N HIS A 37 8.17 7.35 -2.37
CA HIS A 37 7.16 6.28 -2.45
C HIS A 37 5.75 6.82 -2.69
N ALA A 38 5.48 8.08 -2.39
CA ALA A 38 4.23 8.75 -2.77
C ALA A 38 3.99 8.80 -4.29
N ILE A 39 5.06 8.72 -5.10
CA ILE A 39 5.00 8.83 -6.57
C ILE A 39 5.38 7.51 -7.22
N LEU A 40 6.48 6.89 -6.76
CA LEU A 40 7.07 5.71 -7.41
C LEU A 40 6.12 4.50 -7.39
N ASP A 41 5.42 4.28 -6.28
CA ASP A 41 4.59 3.10 -6.08
C ASP A 41 3.35 3.08 -7.00
N VAL A 42 2.95 4.21 -7.59
CA VAL A 42 1.89 4.22 -8.62
C VAL A 42 2.32 3.41 -9.85
N LYS A 43 3.60 3.51 -10.24
CA LYS A 43 4.15 2.72 -11.34
C LYS A 43 4.33 1.26 -10.93
N HIS A 44 4.76 1.01 -9.70
CA HIS A 44 4.86 -0.35 -9.17
C HIS A 44 3.49 -1.05 -9.15
N ALA A 45 2.42 -0.36 -8.75
CA ALA A 45 1.07 -0.92 -8.77
C ALA A 45 0.62 -1.32 -10.19
N ALA A 46 0.93 -0.49 -11.20
CA ALA A 46 0.62 -0.79 -12.60
C ALA A 46 1.43 -1.99 -13.13
N ALA A 47 2.73 -2.01 -12.86
CA ALA A 47 3.61 -3.12 -13.22
C ALA A 47 3.19 -4.41 -12.52
N TRP A 48 2.86 -4.36 -11.23
CA TRP A 48 2.42 -5.52 -10.46
C TRP A 48 1.17 -6.18 -11.06
N ASN A 49 0.20 -5.38 -11.50
CA ASN A 49 -0.99 -5.91 -12.14
C ASN A 49 -0.70 -6.52 -13.52
N SER A 50 0.08 -5.83 -14.35
CA SER A 50 0.34 -6.23 -15.74
C SER A 50 1.37 -7.36 -15.88
N GLU A 51 2.36 -7.43 -14.98
CA GLU A 51 3.50 -8.33 -15.08
C GLU A 51 3.45 -9.50 -14.08
N ALA A 52 2.67 -9.39 -12.99
CA ALA A 52 2.54 -10.45 -12.00
C ALA A 52 1.12 -11.02 -11.91
N ILE A 53 0.12 -10.19 -11.56
CA ILE A 53 -1.24 -10.69 -11.31
C ILE A 53 -1.89 -11.21 -12.59
N TYR A 54 -1.90 -10.40 -13.66
CA TYR A 54 -2.54 -10.78 -14.91
C TYR A 54 -1.91 -12.03 -15.55
N PRO A 55 -0.57 -12.12 -15.71
CA PRO A 55 0.04 -13.30 -16.32
C PRO A 55 -0.20 -14.59 -15.53
N LEU A 56 -0.15 -14.53 -14.19
CA LEU A 56 -0.42 -15.70 -13.35
C LEU A 56 -1.86 -16.19 -13.53
N VAL A 57 -2.84 -15.29 -13.44
CA VAL A 57 -4.27 -15.64 -13.60
C VAL A 57 -4.60 -16.09 -15.03
N ALA A 58 -3.97 -15.49 -16.04
CA ALA A 58 -4.13 -15.90 -17.43
C ALA A 58 -3.54 -17.30 -17.68
N SER A 59 -2.42 -17.64 -17.02
CA SER A 59 -1.79 -18.95 -17.14
C SER A 59 -2.56 -20.05 -16.41
N ASP A 60 -3.12 -19.74 -15.24
CA ASP A 60 -3.93 -20.65 -14.44
C ASP A 60 -5.00 -19.86 -13.66
N PRO A 61 -6.26 -19.85 -14.14
CA PRO A 61 -7.35 -19.15 -13.47
C PRO A 61 -7.66 -19.66 -12.07
N THR A 62 -7.24 -20.89 -11.72
CA THR A 62 -7.48 -21.46 -10.39
C THR A 62 -6.67 -20.77 -9.29
N LEU A 63 -5.65 -19.98 -9.66
CA LEU A 63 -4.87 -19.16 -8.73
C LEU A 63 -5.61 -17.89 -8.27
N ALA A 64 -6.63 -17.44 -9.03
CA ALA A 64 -7.32 -16.18 -8.76
C ALA A 64 -7.94 -16.08 -7.36
N PRO A 65 -8.64 -17.11 -6.83
CA PRO A 65 -9.20 -17.08 -5.48
C PRO A 65 -8.14 -16.85 -4.40
N ALA A 66 -7.04 -17.61 -4.40
CA ALA A 66 -5.98 -17.47 -3.40
C ALA A 66 -5.30 -16.08 -3.47
N ILE A 67 -5.13 -15.54 -4.69
CA ILE A 67 -4.64 -14.17 -4.89
C ILE A 67 -5.61 -13.15 -4.28
N ALA A 68 -6.91 -13.29 -4.53
CA ALA A 68 -7.94 -12.40 -4.00
C ALA A 68 -8.05 -12.49 -2.47
N GLU A 69 -8.02 -13.69 -1.91
CA GLU A 69 -8.03 -13.94 -0.46
C GLU A 69 -6.85 -13.25 0.23
N GLY A 70 -5.63 -13.42 -0.28
CA GLY A 70 -4.46 -12.74 0.28
C GLY A 70 -4.57 -11.22 0.21
N ALA A 71 -5.20 -10.68 -0.83
CA ALA A 71 -5.48 -9.24 -0.93
C ALA A 71 -6.48 -8.78 0.14
N LEU A 72 -7.59 -9.50 0.31
CA LEU A 72 -8.61 -9.22 1.33
C LEU A 72 -8.02 -9.28 2.74
N MET A 73 -7.27 -10.34 3.08
CA MET A 73 -6.62 -10.48 4.38
C MET A 73 -5.74 -9.26 4.70
N ARG A 74 -4.94 -8.80 3.74
CA ARG A 74 -4.06 -7.63 3.93
C ARG A 74 -4.85 -6.33 4.14
N LEU A 75 -5.94 -6.14 3.39
CA LEU A 75 -6.80 -4.97 3.54
C LEU A 75 -7.49 -4.95 4.90
N GLU A 76 -8.03 -6.08 5.34
CA GLU A 76 -8.69 -6.24 6.63
C GLU A 76 -7.73 -6.05 7.81
N CYS A 77 -6.54 -6.64 7.76
CA CYS A 77 -5.50 -6.41 8.76
C CYS A 77 -5.11 -4.92 8.83
N GLY A 78 -4.98 -4.26 7.67
CA GLY A 78 -4.73 -2.82 7.62
C GLY A 78 -5.86 -2.02 8.28
N ALA A 79 -7.11 -2.33 7.95
CA ALA A 79 -8.27 -1.67 8.54
C ALA A 79 -8.34 -1.87 10.07
N ALA A 80 -8.10 -3.10 10.55
CA ALA A 80 -8.06 -3.42 11.97
C ALA A 80 -6.97 -2.65 12.72
N CYS A 81 -5.77 -2.55 12.13
CA CYS A 81 -4.67 -1.77 12.67
C CYS A 81 -5.05 -0.29 12.84
N PHE A 82 -5.62 0.34 11.81
CA PHE A 82 -6.07 1.73 11.90
C PHE A 82 -7.25 1.92 12.87
N ARG A 83 -8.14 0.94 13.03
CA ARG A 83 -9.17 0.98 14.09
C ARG A 83 -8.52 1.02 15.47
N ARG A 84 -7.51 0.18 15.72
CA ARG A 84 -6.78 0.18 17.00
C ARG A 84 -6.07 1.51 17.26
N TYR A 85 -5.41 2.09 16.26
CA TYR A 85 -4.75 3.40 16.41
C TYR A 85 -5.75 4.51 16.74
N ARG A 86 -6.90 4.54 16.07
CA ARG A 86 -7.94 5.53 16.38
C ARG A 86 -8.44 5.41 17.83
N GLN A 87 -8.66 4.19 18.30
CA GLN A 87 -9.03 3.95 19.70
C GLN A 87 -7.94 4.41 20.68
N GLU A 88 -6.68 4.11 20.39
CA GLU A 88 -5.55 4.47 21.25
C GLU A 88 -5.34 5.99 21.35
N PHE A 89 -5.53 6.72 20.24
CA PHE A 89 -5.31 8.16 20.16
C PHE A 89 -6.59 9.01 20.34
N GLY A 90 -7.75 8.38 20.52
CA GLY A 90 -9.03 9.09 20.66
C GLY A 90 -9.48 9.84 19.40
N LEU A 91 -9.26 9.26 18.21
CA LEU A 91 -9.57 9.84 16.89
C LEU A 91 -10.82 9.24 16.23
#